data_AF-A0A7C1Z2I6-F1
#
_entry.id   AF-A0A7C1Z2I6-F1
#
_cell.length_a   1.000
_cell.length_b   1.000
_cell.length_c   1.000
_cell.angle_alpha   90.00
_cell.angle_beta   90.00
_cell.angle_gamma   90.00
#
_symmetry.space_group_name_H-M   'P 1'
#
loop_
_entity.id
_entity.type
_entity.pdbx_description
1 polymer ?
#
loop_
_entity_poly.entity_id
_entity_poly.type
_entity_poly.pdbx_seq_one_letter_code
_entity_poly.pdbx_strand_id
1 'polypeptide(L)'
;MKNITLAFLLITLSFTALAEKSANDYVLFVPSEYQVGEYDASLKQWKDSLIKNIGYQEDRIAQAVFLKSDIALIINNGVYHGLVYQNRLNKDQFYLARAGVIVDFSQQKVGIVGRRGISVHMTPSRRMVVVLAPRKNKSLLGVALDASSSPGGREPIFESRKVLFQR
;
A
#
# COMPACT_ATOMS: atom_id res chain seq x y z
N MET A 1 -30.08 -69.43 12.18
CA MET A 1 -29.05 -68.66 11.44
C MET A 1 -29.66 -67.32 11.07
N LYS A 2 -29.27 -66.23 11.72
CA LYS A 2 -29.87 -64.89 11.53
C LYS A 2 -28.88 -64.00 10.79
N ASN A 3 -29.31 -63.50 9.64
CA ASN A 3 -28.61 -62.51 8.81
C ASN A 3 -28.67 -61.14 9.52
N ILE A 4 -27.52 -60.47 9.63
CA ILE A 4 -27.46 -59.05 10.01
C ILE A 4 -26.74 -58.31 8.88
N THR A 5 -27.54 -57.64 8.06
CA THR A 5 -27.08 -56.72 7.02
C THR A 5 -26.61 -55.44 7.70
N LEU A 6 -25.31 -55.14 7.64
CA LEU A 6 -24.74 -53.91 8.16
C LEU A 6 -24.72 -52.86 7.05
N ALA A 7 -25.65 -51.91 7.10
CA ALA A 7 -25.65 -50.75 6.21
C ALA A 7 -24.65 -49.71 6.75
N PHE A 8 -23.54 -49.51 6.03
CA PHE A 8 -22.62 -48.40 6.27
C PHE A 8 -23.18 -47.13 5.61
N LEU A 9 -23.75 -46.26 6.43
CA LEU A 9 -24.19 -44.92 6.03
C LEU A 9 -22.95 -44.04 5.79
N LEU A 10 -22.67 -43.73 4.53
CA LEU A 10 -21.60 -42.83 4.12
C LEU A 10 -22.03 -41.38 4.43
N ILE A 11 -21.53 -40.81 5.53
CA ILE A 11 -21.71 -39.37 5.82
C ILE A 11 -20.62 -38.62 5.04
N THR A 12 -20.97 -38.09 3.87
CA THR A 12 -20.12 -37.13 3.16
C THR A 12 -20.19 -35.79 3.87
N LEU A 13 -19.23 -35.53 4.75
CA LEU A 13 -18.95 -34.20 5.28
C LEU A 13 -18.44 -33.32 4.13
N SER A 14 -19.35 -32.54 3.54
CA SER A 14 -18.99 -31.45 2.64
C SER A 14 -18.31 -30.35 3.47
N PHE A 15 -16.99 -30.41 3.60
CA PHE A 15 -16.18 -29.26 3.99
C PHE A 15 -16.24 -28.26 2.84
N THR A 16 -17.20 -27.33 2.88
CA THR A 16 -17.04 -26.04 2.22
C THR A 16 -15.93 -25.30 2.96
N ALA A 17 -14.69 -25.51 2.52
CA ALA A 17 -13.59 -24.62 2.84
C ALA A 17 -13.95 -23.26 2.24
N LEU A 18 -14.63 -22.43 3.02
CA LEU A 18 -14.73 -21.02 2.78
C LEU A 18 -13.27 -20.54 2.85
N ALA A 19 -12.67 -20.31 1.70
CA ALA A 19 -11.33 -19.74 1.62
C ALA A 19 -11.41 -18.33 2.22
N GLU A 20 -11.19 -18.22 3.52
CA GLU A 20 -10.86 -16.94 4.15
C GLU A 20 -9.69 -16.39 3.35
N LYS A 21 -9.93 -15.25 2.71
CA LYS A 21 -8.89 -14.52 2.01
C LYS A 21 -7.89 -14.07 3.08
N SER A 22 -6.84 -14.87 3.30
CA SER A 22 -5.78 -14.56 4.25
C SER A 22 -5.28 -13.14 4.01
N ALA A 23 -5.53 -12.23 4.94
CA ALA A 23 -4.94 -10.91 4.91
C ALA A 23 -3.42 -11.06 4.95
N ASN A 24 -2.70 -10.26 4.17
CA ASN A 24 -1.24 -10.25 4.23
C ASN A 24 -0.80 -9.29 5.34
N ASP A 25 0.15 -9.72 6.15
CA ASP A 25 0.82 -8.89 7.16
C ASP A 25 1.97 -8.13 6.49
N TYR A 26 2.02 -6.82 6.69
CA TYR A 26 3.04 -5.93 6.17
C TYR A 26 3.81 -5.27 7.30
N VAL A 27 5.14 -5.27 7.20
CA VAL A 27 6.01 -4.49 8.09
C VAL A 27 6.92 -3.58 7.27
N LEU A 28 6.82 -2.28 7.54
CA LEU A 28 7.80 -1.31 7.09
C LEU A 28 8.69 -0.95 8.28
N PHE A 29 9.99 -1.17 8.15
CA PHE A 29 11.01 -0.67 9.06
C PHE A 29 11.90 0.32 8.31
N VAL A 30 11.98 1.55 8.82
CA VAL A 30 12.80 2.63 8.25
C VAL A 30 14.13 2.66 9.00
N PRO A 31 15.25 2.23 8.40
CA PRO A 31 16.55 2.24 9.07
C PRO A 31 17.02 3.68 9.33
N SER A 32 18.03 3.84 10.20
CA SER A 32 18.66 5.13 10.47
C SER A 32 19.32 5.74 9.24
N GLU A 33 19.86 4.87 8.37
CA GLU A 33 20.56 5.21 7.16
C GLU A 33 19.97 4.39 6.01
N TYR A 34 19.63 5.06 4.93
CA TYR A 34 19.13 4.48 3.68
C TYR A 34 19.33 5.50 2.57
N GLN A 35 19.23 5.04 1.34
CA GLN A 35 19.36 5.88 0.16
C GLN A 35 18.01 6.13 -0.48
N VAL A 36 17.85 7.33 -1.01
CA VAL A 36 16.70 7.74 -1.80
C VAL A 36 17.21 8.25 -3.13
N GLY A 37 16.60 7.78 -4.22
CA GLY A 37 16.99 8.19 -5.56
C GLY A 37 16.80 9.69 -5.77
N GLU A 38 17.62 10.26 -6.64
CA GLU A 38 17.57 11.69 -6.94
C GLU A 38 16.38 12.07 -7.83
N TYR A 39 15.83 13.26 -7.58
CA TYR A 39 14.85 13.88 -8.46
C TYR A 39 15.54 14.73 -9.53
N ASP A 40 15.88 14.08 -10.65
CA ASP A 40 16.56 14.71 -11.77
C ASP A 40 15.60 15.37 -12.79
N ALA A 41 16.17 16.03 -13.80
CA ALA A 41 15.42 16.71 -14.84
C ALA A 41 14.50 15.77 -15.65
N SER A 42 14.91 14.51 -15.86
CA SER A 42 14.12 13.54 -16.62
C SER A 42 12.85 13.15 -15.87
N LEU A 43 12.95 12.94 -14.55
CA LEU A 43 11.81 12.66 -13.70
C LEU A 43 10.86 13.85 -13.59
N LYS A 44 11.42 15.07 -13.56
CA LYS A 44 10.61 16.30 -13.62
C LYS A 44 9.83 16.39 -14.93
N GLN A 45 10.48 16.24 -16.07
CA GLN A 45 9.83 16.29 -17.38
C GLN A 45 8.73 15.24 -17.51
N TRP A 46 8.96 14.03 -16.98
CA TRP A 46 7.95 12.97 -16.98
C TRP A 46 6.72 13.36 -16.13
N LYS A 47 6.92 13.90 -14.92
CA LYS A 47 5.83 14.37 -14.05
C LYS A 47 5.01 15.46 -14.75
N ASP A 48 5.69 16.44 -15.32
CA ASP A 48 5.05 17.58 -16.00
C ASP A 48 4.22 17.09 -17.21
N SER A 49 4.76 16.13 -17.97
CA SER A 49 4.08 15.48 -19.09
C SER A 49 2.85 14.69 -18.65
N LEU A 50 2.95 13.95 -17.53
CA LEU A 50 1.83 13.21 -16.94
C LEU A 50 0.68 14.14 -16.59
N ILE A 51 0.96 15.24 -15.87
CA ILE A 51 -0.07 16.19 -15.43
C ILE A 51 -0.75 16.84 -16.64
N LYS A 52 0.04 17.26 -17.65
CA LYS A 52 -0.47 17.84 -18.90
C LYS A 52 -1.39 16.85 -19.64
N ASN A 53 -0.97 15.60 -19.79
CA ASN A 53 -1.72 14.60 -20.57
C ASN A 53 -3.01 14.15 -19.89
N ILE A 54 -3.08 14.18 -18.57
CA ILE A 54 -4.33 13.91 -17.82
C ILE A 54 -5.28 15.13 -17.86
N GLY A 55 -4.81 16.29 -18.33
CA GLY A 55 -5.63 17.50 -18.45
C GLY A 55 -5.88 18.20 -17.11
N TYR A 56 -5.04 17.94 -16.10
CA TYR A 56 -5.14 18.64 -14.82
C TYR A 56 -4.41 19.98 -14.85
N GLN A 57 -4.98 20.95 -14.13
CA GLN A 57 -4.27 22.16 -13.75
C GLN A 57 -3.51 21.88 -12.43
N GLU A 58 -2.19 22.06 -12.45
CA GLU A 58 -1.31 21.66 -11.36
C GLU A 58 -1.66 22.34 -10.03
N ASP A 59 -2.13 23.58 -10.08
CA ASP A 59 -2.56 24.38 -8.94
C ASP A 59 -3.90 23.94 -8.33
N ARG A 60 -4.69 23.12 -9.03
CA ARG A 60 -6.01 22.66 -8.61
C ARG A 60 -6.02 21.26 -8.01
N ILE A 61 -4.97 20.48 -8.21
CA ILE A 61 -4.85 19.11 -7.71
C ILE A 61 -3.92 19.04 -6.51
N ALA A 62 -4.10 18.01 -5.67
CA ALA A 62 -3.08 17.64 -4.71
C ALA A 62 -2.16 16.62 -5.38
N GLN A 63 -0.86 16.76 -5.16
CA GLN A 63 0.15 15.85 -5.69
C GLN A 63 1.20 15.54 -4.63
N ALA A 64 1.72 14.32 -4.66
CA ALA A 64 2.95 13.95 -3.97
C ALA A 64 3.85 13.16 -4.91
N VAL A 65 5.15 13.46 -4.83
CA VAL A 65 6.20 12.77 -5.57
C VAL A 65 6.95 11.90 -4.58
N PHE A 66 6.99 10.60 -4.85
CA PHE A 66 7.72 9.62 -4.07
C PHE A 66 8.89 9.07 -4.89
N LEU A 67 10.09 9.11 -4.33
CA LEU A 67 11.33 8.65 -4.95
C LEU A 67 11.70 7.29 -4.39
N LYS A 68 12.20 6.40 -5.25
CA LYS A 68 12.56 5.04 -4.87
C LYS A 68 13.63 5.07 -3.77
N SER A 69 13.47 4.21 -2.77
CA SER A 69 14.47 3.97 -1.73
C SER A 69 14.99 2.54 -1.78
N ASP A 70 16.10 2.28 -1.10
CA ASP A 70 16.65 0.94 -0.86
C ASP A 70 16.03 0.23 0.36
N ILE A 71 15.08 0.88 1.05
CA ILE A 71 14.30 0.29 2.16
C ILE A 71 13.57 -0.96 1.68
N ALA A 72 13.63 -2.02 2.49
CA ALA A 72 12.89 -3.25 2.27
C ALA A 72 11.49 -3.21 2.91
N LEU A 73 10.53 -3.87 2.26
CA LEU A 73 9.21 -4.14 2.80
C LEU A 73 9.12 -5.62 3.18
N ILE A 74 8.63 -5.93 4.37
CA ILE A 74 8.38 -7.30 4.79
C ILE A 74 6.90 -7.63 4.57
N ILE A 75 6.62 -8.79 3.96
CA ILE A 75 5.26 -9.28 3.69
C ILE A 75 5.18 -10.75 4.07
N ASN A 76 4.30 -11.13 5.00
CA ASN A 76 4.16 -12.51 5.49
C ASN A 76 5.52 -13.19 5.79
N ASN A 77 6.44 -12.47 6.43
CA ASN A 77 7.83 -12.87 6.72
C ASN A 77 8.83 -12.89 5.55
N GLY A 78 8.41 -12.62 4.32
CA GLY A 78 9.31 -12.43 3.17
C GLY A 78 9.84 -11.00 3.10
N VAL A 79 11.13 -10.81 2.76
CA VAL A 79 11.77 -9.50 2.61
C VAL A 79 11.82 -9.09 1.13
N TYR A 80 11.31 -7.91 0.80
CA TYR A 80 11.20 -7.44 -0.58
C TYR A 80 11.81 -6.05 -0.77
N HIS A 81 12.80 -5.94 -1.65
CA HIS A 81 13.50 -4.69 -1.95
C HIS A 81 12.86 -3.91 -3.11
N GLY A 82 13.09 -2.60 -3.13
CA GLY A 82 12.69 -1.73 -4.25
C GLY A 82 11.19 -1.49 -4.38
N LEU A 83 10.43 -1.73 -3.30
CA LEU A 83 8.98 -1.52 -3.23
C LEU A 83 8.58 -0.29 -2.40
N VAL A 84 9.56 0.35 -1.76
CA VAL A 84 9.37 1.48 -0.84
C VAL A 84 9.87 2.76 -1.51
N TYR A 85 9.03 3.79 -1.48
CA TYR A 85 9.35 5.10 -2.04
C TYR A 85 9.13 6.16 -0.96
N GLN A 86 10.06 7.09 -0.77
CA GLN A 86 9.91 8.19 0.18
C GLN A 86 9.36 9.43 -0.52
N ASN A 87 8.42 10.14 0.13
CA ASN A 87 7.95 11.43 -0.36
C ASN A 87 9.10 12.46 -0.37
N ARG A 88 9.32 13.07 -1.53
CA ARG A 88 10.39 14.07 -1.75
C ARG A 88 10.30 15.28 -0.82
N LEU A 89 9.10 15.69 -0.44
CA LEU A 89 8.87 16.89 0.39
C LEU A 89 8.54 16.57 1.85
N ASN A 90 8.22 15.31 2.17
CA ASN A 90 7.93 14.86 3.53
C ASN A 90 8.67 13.54 3.82
N LYS A 91 9.79 13.64 4.54
CA LYS A 91 10.64 12.48 4.85
C LYS A 91 9.97 11.40 5.70
N ASP A 92 8.89 11.74 6.42
CA ASP A 92 8.17 10.82 7.30
C ASP A 92 7.03 10.09 6.56
N GLN A 93 6.89 10.32 5.25
CA GLN A 93 5.85 9.73 4.43
C GLN A 93 6.42 8.80 3.34
N PHE A 94 5.88 7.58 3.28
CA PHE A 94 6.36 6.51 2.42
C PHE A 94 5.22 5.90 1.61
N TYR A 95 5.42 5.67 0.31
CA TYR A 95 4.53 4.89 -0.52
C TYR A 95 5.06 3.46 -0.67
N LEU A 96 4.21 2.48 -0.35
CA LEU A 96 4.52 1.05 -0.41
C LEU A 96 3.83 0.45 -1.63
N ALA A 97 4.55 0.31 -2.74
CA ALA A 97 3.97 0.00 -4.05
C ALA A 97 3.22 -1.33 -4.09
N ARG A 98 3.78 -2.38 -3.48
CA ARG A 98 3.15 -3.71 -3.43
C ARG A 98 1.90 -3.72 -2.56
N ALA A 99 1.95 -2.95 -1.48
CA ALA A 99 0.85 -2.81 -0.56
C ALA A 99 -0.14 -1.75 -0.99
N GLY A 100 0.11 -0.93 -2.03
CA GLY A 100 -0.77 0.14 -2.50
C GLY A 100 -1.22 1.13 -1.43
N VAL A 101 -0.35 1.46 -0.47
CA VAL A 101 -0.65 2.37 0.65
C VAL A 101 0.40 3.46 0.78
N ILE A 102 0.00 4.56 1.39
CA ILE A 102 0.91 5.55 1.97
C ILE A 102 0.93 5.36 3.48
N VAL A 103 2.13 5.27 4.05
CA VAL A 103 2.39 5.35 5.48
C VAL A 103 2.87 6.77 5.79
N ASP A 104 2.32 7.40 6.81
CA ASP A 104 2.76 8.70 7.32
C ASP A 104 3.08 8.56 8.82
N PHE A 105 4.37 8.53 9.15
CA PHE A 105 4.84 8.38 10.54
C PHE A 105 4.57 9.63 11.37
N SER A 106 4.55 10.82 10.76
CA SER A 106 4.27 12.08 11.48
C SER A 106 2.84 12.15 12.00
N GLN A 107 1.91 11.51 11.28
CA GLN A 107 0.50 11.44 11.63
C GLN A 107 0.07 10.10 12.25
N GLN A 108 0.99 9.11 12.29
CA GLN A 108 0.71 7.72 12.65
C GLN A 108 -0.51 7.14 11.90
N LYS A 109 -0.51 7.30 10.56
CA LYS A 109 -1.60 6.83 9.70
C LYS A 109 -1.09 6.00 8.54
N VAL A 110 -1.86 4.98 8.18
CA VAL A 110 -1.70 4.25 6.92
C VAL A 110 -2.96 4.47 6.09
N GLY A 111 -2.78 4.79 4.81
CA GLY A 111 -3.87 5.12 3.91
C GLY A 111 -3.79 4.36 2.60
N ILE A 112 -4.92 3.76 2.19
CA ILE A 112 -5.10 3.09 0.90
C ILE A 112 -5.24 4.15 -0.20
N VAL A 113 -4.28 4.15 -1.12
CA VAL A 113 -4.35 4.94 -2.35
C VAL A 113 -5.02 4.14 -3.48
N GLY A 114 -5.51 4.83 -4.51
CA GLY A 114 -6.29 4.20 -5.59
C GLY A 114 -7.80 4.19 -5.37
N ARG A 115 -8.29 4.84 -4.31
CA ARG A 115 -9.73 5.03 -4.02
C ARG A 115 -10.08 6.52 -4.03
N ARG A 116 -11.39 6.83 -4.17
CA ARG A 116 -11.92 8.21 -4.16
C ARG A 116 -11.26 9.13 -5.19
N GLY A 117 -10.91 8.60 -6.37
CA GLY A 117 -10.28 9.37 -7.44
C GLY A 117 -8.81 9.72 -7.22
N ILE A 118 -8.17 9.19 -6.17
CA ILE A 118 -6.72 9.28 -6.02
C ILE A 118 -6.09 8.29 -6.99
N SER A 119 -5.24 8.79 -7.88
CA SER A 119 -4.54 7.98 -8.88
C SER A 119 -3.05 7.90 -8.55
N VAL A 120 -2.44 6.78 -8.90
CA VAL A 120 -1.04 6.48 -8.64
C VAL A 120 -0.38 6.16 -9.96
N HIS A 121 0.70 6.87 -10.28
CA HIS A 121 1.39 6.77 -11.56
C HIS A 121 2.87 6.52 -11.32
N MET A 122 3.37 5.41 -11.83
CA MET A 122 4.79 5.04 -11.70
C MET A 122 5.51 5.35 -13.00
N THR A 123 6.70 5.94 -12.89
CA THR A 123 7.61 6.08 -14.04
C THR A 123 7.95 4.71 -14.65
N PRO A 124 8.20 4.62 -15.98
CA PRO A 124 8.63 3.37 -16.61
C PRO A 124 9.89 2.76 -15.97
N SER A 125 10.84 3.61 -15.57
CA SER A 125 12.07 3.20 -14.86
C SER A 125 11.83 2.80 -13.40
N ARG A 126 10.61 3.01 -12.88
CA ARG A 126 10.23 2.78 -11.48
C ARG A 126 11.10 3.54 -10.47
N ARG A 127 11.75 4.63 -10.89
CA ARG A 127 12.56 5.48 -9.99
C ARG A 127 11.69 6.45 -9.17
N MET A 128 10.47 6.72 -9.65
CA MET A 128 9.54 7.66 -9.04
C MET A 128 8.09 7.18 -9.18
N VAL A 129 7.28 7.48 -8.17
CA VAL A 129 5.82 7.38 -8.15
C VAL A 129 5.22 8.77 -7.91
N VAL A 130 4.18 9.11 -8.65
CA VAL A 130 3.40 10.34 -8.49
C VAL A 130 1.99 9.95 -8.06
N VAL A 131 1.55 10.45 -6.92
CA VAL A 131 0.18 10.28 -6.42
C VAL A 131 -0.58 11.58 -6.63
N LEU A 132 -1.72 11.50 -7.31
CA LEU A 132 -2.54 12.66 -7.66
C LEU A 132 -3.94 12.50 -7.04
N ALA A 133 -4.43 13.55 -6.41
CA ALA A 133 -5.82 13.65 -5.97
C ALA A 133 -6.51 14.82 -6.68
N PRO A 134 -7.81 14.68 -7.02
CA PRO A 134 -8.50 15.59 -7.94
C PRO A 134 -8.73 17.00 -7.40
N ARG A 135 -8.39 17.28 -6.13
CA ARG A 135 -8.54 18.60 -5.50
C ARG A 135 -7.34 18.87 -4.58
N LYS A 136 -6.80 20.10 -4.61
CA LYS A 136 -5.64 20.55 -3.81
C LYS A 136 -5.75 20.30 -2.31
N ASN A 137 -6.95 20.39 -1.74
CA ASN A 137 -7.16 20.23 -0.31
C ASN A 137 -7.53 18.79 0.09
N LYS A 138 -7.49 17.85 -0.85
CA LYS A 138 -7.84 16.45 -0.58
C LYS A 138 -6.60 15.72 -0.05
N SER A 139 -6.79 14.97 1.04
CA SER A 139 -5.73 14.11 1.56
C SER A 139 -5.29 13.06 0.54
N LEU A 140 -3.97 12.91 0.38
CA LEU A 140 -3.37 11.91 -0.49
C LEU A 140 -3.33 10.51 0.15
N LEU A 141 -3.55 10.41 1.47
CA LEU A 141 -3.66 9.11 2.17
C LEU A 141 -4.84 8.28 1.69
N GLY A 142 -5.87 8.90 1.09
CA GLY A 142 -7.04 8.18 0.59
C GLY A 142 -7.95 7.68 1.69
N VAL A 143 -8.13 6.36 1.79
CA VAL A 143 -8.96 5.73 2.83
C VAL A 143 -8.03 5.22 3.93
N ALA A 144 -8.18 5.74 5.14
CA ALA A 144 -7.38 5.26 6.27
C ALA A 144 -7.60 3.74 6.46
N LEU A 145 -6.52 3.02 6.74
CA LEU A 145 -6.60 1.68 7.32
C LEU A 145 -6.81 1.87 8.82
N ASP A 146 -8.06 1.82 9.21
CA ASP A 146 -8.52 1.83 10.59
C ASP A 146 -9.57 0.73 10.80
N ALA A 147 -9.91 0.43 12.05
CA ALA A 147 -10.89 -0.60 12.41
C ALA A 147 -12.28 -0.31 11.80
N SER A 148 -12.58 0.95 11.46
CA SER A 148 -13.84 1.35 10.84
C SER A 148 -13.91 1.05 9.34
N SER A 149 -12.75 0.93 8.69
CA SER A 149 -12.62 0.80 7.23
C SER A 149 -12.68 -0.64 6.70
N SER A 150 -12.50 -1.65 7.57
CA SER A 150 -12.65 -3.07 7.26
C SER A 150 -13.15 -3.85 8.49
N PRO A 151 -14.31 -4.53 8.43
CA PRO A 151 -14.74 -5.45 9.49
C PRO A 151 -13.69 -6.55 9.68
N GLY A 152 -13.08 -6.62 10.86
CA GLY A 152 -11.97 -7.54 11.17
C GLY A 152 -10.57 -7.00 10.84
N GLY A 153 -10.46 -5.78 10.29
CA GLY A 153 -9.18 -5.11 10.06
C GLY A 153 -8.55 -4.66 11.38
N ARG A 154 -7.25 -4.95 11.55
CA ARG A 154 -6.47 -4.45 12.70
C ARG A 154 -5.95 -3.05 12.42
N GLU A 155 -6.01 -2.19 13.43
CA GLU A 155 -5.34 -0.89 13.41
C GLU A 155 -3.84 -1.05 13.14
N PRO A 156 -3.23 -0.20 12.31
CA PRO A 156 -1.79 -0.16 12.17
C PRO A 156 -1.10 0.14 13.51
N ILE A 157 -0.04 -0.60 13.81
CA ILE A 157 0.74 -0.43 15.04
C ILE A 157 2.02 0.33 14.68
N PHE A 158 2.14 1.55 15.21
CA PHE A 158 3.31 2.41 15.01
C PHE A 158 4.29 2.30 16.19
N GLU A 159 5.55 2.13 15.84
CA GLU A 159 6.71 2.40 16.68
C GLU A 159 7.53 3.53 16.02
N SER A 160 8.59 4.02 16.67
CA SER A 160 9.36 5.20 16.23
C SER A 160 9.82 5.15 14.76
N ARG A 161 10.13 3.96 14.23
CA ARG A 161 10.62 3.75 12.86
C ARG A 161 10.02 2.51 12.19
N LYS A 162 8.95 1.98 12.75
CA LYS A 162 8.34 0.74 12.29
C LYS A 162 6.83 0.87 12.28
N VAL A 163 6.20 0.30 11.27
CA VAL A 163 4.74 0.11 11.26
C VAL A 163 4.41 -1.31 10.85
N LEU A 164 3.47 -1.93 11.56
CA LEU A 164 2.83 -3.20 11.22
C LEU A 164 1.37 -2.93 10.82
N PHE A 165 0.91 -3.50 9.71
CA PHE A 165 -0.48 -3.38 9.25
C PHE A 165 -0.91 -4.56 8.37
N GLN A 166 -2.22 -4.71 8.12
CA GLN A 166 -2.82 -5.79 7.32
C GLN A 166 -3.52 -5.29 6.05
N ARG A 167 -3.45 -6.04 4.95
CA ARG A 167 -4.19 -5.76 3.69
C ARG A 167 -4.59 -7.02 2.91
#